data_AF-C1BJ52-F1
#
_entry.id   AF-C1BJ52-F1
#
_cell.length_a   1.000
_cell.length_b   1.000
_cell.length_c   1.000
_cell.angle_alpha   90.00
_cell.angle_beta   90.00
_cell.angle_gamma   90.00
#
_symmetry.space_group_name_H-M   'P 1'
#
loop_
_entity.id
_entity.type
_entity.pdbx_description
1 polymer ?
#
loop_
_entity_poly.entity_id
_entity_poly.type
_entity_poly.pdbx_seq_one_letter_code
_entity_poly.pdbx_strand_id
1 'polypeptide(L)'
;MPDSTLALLCVLGLLAVSSACYIQNCPRGGKRSFSESATRKCLSCGPGDGGRCFGPSICCGEGIGCFVGSPEAARCVEENYLPSLCETGGRTCGSEEGRCGSKGICCDSDGCVLDPDCLDESKRRPVSEQNATLMGSPADLLLRMLHGTSRRRI
;
A
#
# COMPACT_ATOMS: atom_id res chain seq x y z
N MET A 1 -33.67 35.83 -46.68
CA MET A 1 -32.82 34.64 -46.49
C MET A 1 -32.48 34.46 -45.01
N PRO A 2 -33.47 34.24 -44.12
CA PRO A 2 -33.24 34.03 -42.68
C PRO A 2 -32.71 32.63 -42.35
N ASP A 3 -32.87 31.67 -43.27
CA ASP A 3 -32.51 30.26 -43.07
C ASP A 3 -30.99 30.04 -42.99
N SER A 4 -30.22 30.77 -43.79
CA SER A 4 -28.75 30.67 -43.80
C SER A 4 -28.12 31.29 -42.54
N THR A 5 -28.71 32.36 -42.00
CA THR A 5 -28.23 32.97 -40.75
C THR A 5 -28.54 32.08 -39.53
N LEU A 6 -29.69 31.41 -39.54
CA LEU A 6 -30.05 30.45 -38.49
C LEU A 6 -29.11 29.24 -38.52
N ALA A 7 -28.83 28.70 -39.70
CA ALA A 7 -27.88 27.60 -39.87
C ALA A 7 -26.46 27.96 -39.39
N LEU A 8 -25.99 29.18 -39.69
CA LEU A 8 -24.68 29.66 -39.26
C LEU A 8 -24.59 29.77 -37.73
N LEU A 9 -25.63 30.31 -37.07
CA LEU A 9 -25.70 30.41 -35.62
C LEU A 9 -25.76 29.05 -34.93
N CYS A 10 -26.48 28.09 -35.51
CA CYS A 10 -26.51 26.71 -35.03
C CYS A 10 -25.12 26.05 -35.08
N VAL A 11 -24.39 26.22 -36.19
CA VAL A 11 -23.03 25.63 -36.34
C VAL A 11 -22.05 26.27 -35.36
N LEU A 12 -22.07 27.61 -35.19
CA LEU A 12 -21.24 28.29 -34.20
C LEU A 12 -21.57 27.85 -32.76
N GLY A 13 -22.85 27.66 -32.44
CA GLY A 13 -23.29 27.17 -31.13
C GLY A 13 -22.79 25.75 -30.84
N LEU A 14 -22.86 24.84 -31.82
CA LEU A 14 -22.36 23.47 -31.68
C LEU A 14 -20.83 23.42 -31.50
N LEU A 15 -20.09 24.29 -32.17
CA LEU A 15 -18.63 24.43 -32.00
C LEU A 15 -18.24 24.99 -30.63
N ALA A 16 -19.01 25.95 -30.11
CA ALA A 16 -18.78 26.48 -28.76
C ALA A 16 -19.06 25.41 -27.69
N VAL A 17 -20.14 24.66 -27.82
CA VAL A 17 -20.51 23.58 -26.88
C VAL A 17 -19.51 22.42 -26.95
N SER A 18 -18.99 22.06 -28.13
CA SER A 18 -17.96 21.03 -28.25
C SER A 18 -16.61 21.46 -27.66
N SER A 19 -16.26 22.75 -27.73
CA SER A 19 -15.05 23.28 -27.08
C SER A 19 -15.16 23.31 -25.54
N ALA A 20 -16.36 23.56 -25.00
CA ALA A 20 -16.59 23.58 -23.54
C ALA A 20 -16.56 22.18 -22.90
N CYS A 21 -16.76 21.11 -23.69
CA CYS A 21 -16.63 19.72 -23.24
C CYS A 21 -15.25 19.10 -23.49
N TYR A 22 -14.26 19.88 -23.96
CA TYR A 22 -12.90 19.40 -24.16
C TYR A 22 -12.05 19.69 -22.92
N ILE A 23 -12.31 18.97 -21.83
CA ILE A 23 -11.45 18.99 -20.63
C ILE A 23 -10.11 18.37 -21.01
N GLN A 24 -9.12 19.23 -21.30
CA GLN A 24 -7.73 18.83 -21.58
C GLN A 24 -6.89 18.56 -20.34
N ASN A 25 -7.40 18.92 -19.16
CA ASN A 25 -6.75 18.71 -17.87
C ASN A 25 -7.57 17.75 -17.00
N CYS A 26 -8.05 16.64 -17.56
CA CYS A 26 -8.53 15.57 -16.71
C CYS A 26 -7.31 14.98 -16.00
N PRO A 27 -7.25 14.98 -14.65
CA PRO A 27 -6.22 14.23 -13.95
C PRO A 27 -6.27 12.78 -14.43
N ARG A 28 -5.11 12.13 -14.47
CA ARG A 28 -4.96 10.75 -14.94
C ARG A 28 -5.79 9.81 -14.06
N GLY A 29 -7.04 9.53 -14.42
CA GLY A 29 -7.97 8.79 -13.56
C GLY A 29 -9.41 8.77 -14.05
N GLY A 30 -9.77 7.85 -14.93
CA GLY A 30 -11.17 7.48 -15.20
C GLY A 30 -11.63 6.37 -14.25
N LYS A 31 -12.94 6.17 -14.08
CA LYS A 31 -13.54 5.14 -13.17
C LYS A 31 -13.05 3.69 -13.39
N ARG A 32 -12.28 3.43 -14.44
CA ARG A 32 -11.74 2.12 -14.85
C ARG A 32 -10.24 2.14 -15.14
N SER A 33 -9.54 3.27 -14.97
CA SER A 33 -8.10 3.35 -15.24
C SER A 33 -7.23 2.98 -14.04
N PHE A 34 -7.83 2.55 -12.94
CA PHE A 34 -7.10 1.87 -11.88
C PHE A 34 -6.80 0.46 -12.38
N SER A 35 -5.78 0.33 -13.23
CA SER A 35 -5.08 -0.94 -13.30
C SER A 35 -4.63 -1.24 -11.88
N GLU A 36 -5.00 -2.40 -11.37
CA GLU A 36 -4.42 -3.07 -10.21
C GLU A 36 -2.89 -2.99 -10.35
N SER A 37 -2.34 -1.87 -9.90
CA SER A 37 -0.96 -1.52 -10.09
C SER A 37 -0.30 -2.17 -8.91
N ALA A 38 0.59 -3.12 -9.19
CA ALA A 38 1.40 -3.80 -8.19
C ALA A 38 1.79 -2.79 -7.11
N THR A 39 1.28 -2.99 -5.89
CA THR A 39 1.46 -2.06 -4.78
C THR A 39 2.95 -1.88 -4.54
N ARG A 40 3.46 -0.69 -4.83
CA ARG A 40 4.89 -0.39 -4.68
C ARG A 40 5.19 -0.04 -3.23
N LYS A 41 6.46 -0.10 -2.83
CA LYS A 41 6.87 0.50 -1.56
C LYS A 41 6.87 2.02 -1.71
N CYS A 42 6.47 2.72 -0.66
CA CYS A 42 6.54 4.18 -0.63
C CYS A 42 8.00 4.66 -0.78
N LEU A 43 8.16 5.90 -1.24
CA LEU A 43 9.44 6.56 -1.52
C LEU A 43 10.39 6.44 -0.33
N SER A 44 11.68 6.30 -0.66
CA SER A 44 12.74 6.34 0.34
C SER A 44 12.96 7.78 0.82
N CYS A 45 13.35 7.94 2.08
CA CYS A 45 13.54 9.24 2.71
C CYS A 45 14.61 9.18 3.82
N GLY A 46 14.95 10.33 4.39
CA GLY A 46 15.91 10.44 5.48
C GLY A 46 17.38 10.24 5.08
N PRO A 47 18.29 10.26 6.07
CA PRO A 47 19.73 10.15 5.83
C PRO A 47 20.09 8.84 5.11
N GLY A 48 20.74 8.94 3.95
CA GLY A 48 21.17 7.78 3.16
C GLY A 48 20.03 6.93 2.60
N ASP A 49 18.83 7.51 2.40
CA ASP A 49 17.63 6.80 1.95
C ASP A 49 17.25 5.61 2.85
N GLY A 50 17.63 5.67 4.13
CA GLY A 50 17.43 4.60 5.12
C GLY A 50 16.00 4.48 5.68
N GLY A 51 15.12 5.42 5.33
CA GLY A 51 13.71 5.42 5.75
C GLY A 51 12.75 5.27 4.59
N ARG A 52 11.45 5.19 4.92
CA ARG A 52 10.34 5.30 3.98
C ARG A 52 9.26 6.27 4.47
N CYS A 53 8.50 6.80 3.53
CA CYS A 53 7.41 7.71 3.81
C CYS A 53 6.20 6.97 4.40
N PHE A 54 5.71 7.48 5.53
CA PHE A 54 4.47 7.03 6.19
C PHE A 54 3.33 8.03 5.99
N GLY A 55 3.67 9.28 5.66
CA GLY A 55 2.74 10.37 5.35
C GLY A 55 3.50 11.51 4.65
N PRO A 56 2.83 12.58 4.21
CA PRO A 56 3.45 13.65 3.41
C PRO A 56 4.57 14.40 4.15
N SER A 57 4.59 14.34 5.47
CA SER A 57 5.59 14.94 6.34
C SER A 57 6.13 13.96 7.39
N ILE A 58 6.07 12.65 7.12
CA ILE A 58 6.49 11.59 8.05
C ILE A 58 7.42 10.62 7.34
N CYS A 59 8.65 10.51 7.84
CA CYS A 59 9.67 9.58 7.36
C CYS A 59 10.16 8.68 8.50
N CYS A 60 10.09 7.36 8.34
CA CYS A 60 10.54 6.43 9.37
C CYS A 60 11.46 5.35 8.82
N GLY A 61 12.43 4.92 9.63
CA GLY A 61 13.29 3.79 9.36
C GLY A 61 13.80 3.13 10.64
N GLU A 62 14.03 1.82 10.57
CA GLU A 62 14.40 1.01 11.72
C GLU A 62 15.73 1.46 12.37
N GLY A 63 16.66 1.97 11.57
CA GLY A 63 17.97 2.46 12.03
C GLY A 63 18.08 3.97 12.24
N ILE A 64 17.09 4.76 11.80
CA ILE A 64 17.14 6.23 11.83
C ILE A 64 16.03 6.86 12.69
N GLY A 65 15.10 6.05 13.21
CA GLY A 65 13.95 6.55 13.96
C GLY A 65 12.85 7.09 13.05
N CYS A 66 12.08 8.03 13.56
CA CYS A 66 11.02 8.71 12.82
C CYS A 66 11.22 10.23 12.85
N PHE A 67 11.00 10.84 11.70
CA PHE A 67 11.14 12.26 11.41
C PHE A 67 9.77 12.81 11.01
N VAL A 68 9.21 13.71 11.81
CA VAL A 68 7.88 14.29 11.61
C VAL A 68 8.01 15.80 11.45
N GLY A 69 7.54 16.34 10.32
CA GLY A 69 7.59 17.78 10.02
C GLY A 69 9.02 18.33 9.86
N SER A 70 9.99 17.47 9.60
CA SER A 70 11.41 17.81 9.48
C SER A 70 11.89 17.72 8.02
N PRO A 71 13.05 18.32 7.67
CA PRO A 71 13.54 18.32 6.29
C PRO A 71 13.83 16.90 5.75
N GLU A 72 14.14 15.94 6.62
CA GLU A 72 14.35 14.53 6.28
C GLU A 72 13.10 13.88 5.66
N ALA A 73 11.91 14.39 6.01
CA ALA A 73 10.63 13.94 5.49
C ALA A 73 10.12 14.79 4.30
N ALA A 74 10.83 15.84 3.90
CA ALA A 74 10.36 16.77 2.85
C ALA A 74 10.10 16.08 1.50
N ARG A 75 10.83 15.01 1.17
CA ARG A 75 10.61 14.21 -0.05
C ARG A 75 9.27 13.48 -0.05
N CYS A 76 8.67 13.23 1.12
CA CYS A 76 7.44 12.45 1.21
C CYS A 76 6.21 13.16 0.62
N VAL A 77 6.25 14.48 0.47
CA VAL A 77 5.20 15.22 -0.25
C VAL A 77 5.10 14.80 -1.73
N GLU A 78 6.19 14.27 -2.31
CA GLU A 78 6.21 13.79 -3.69
C GLU A 78 5.25 12.61 -3.90
N GLU A 79 4.97 11.82 -2.86
CA GLU A 79 3.98 10.73 -2.92
C GLU A 79 2.59 11.22 -3.33
N ASN A 80 2.18 12.44 -2.95
CA ASN A 80 0.87 13.00 -3.28
C ASN A 80 0.66 13.22 -4.78
N TYR A 81 1.74 13.28 -5.55
CA TYR A 81 1.71 13.48 -6.99
C TYR A 81 1.86 12.19 -7.79
N LEU A 82 2.16 11.07 -7.12
CA LEU A 82 2.30 9.77 -7.75
C LEU A 82 0.94 9.10 -7.91
N PRO A 83 0.50 8.76 -9.13
CA PRO A 83 -0.80 8.14 -9.36
C PRO A 83 -0.88 6.67 -8.92
N SER A 84 0.26 6.05 -8.56
CA SER A 84 0.34 4.65 -8.13
C SER A 84 0.26 4.54 -6.61
N LEU A 85 -0.56 3.61 -6.12
CA LEU A 85 -0.63 3.31 -4.68
C LEU A 85 0.69 2.76 -4.19
N CYS A 86 1.11 3.25 -3.04
CA CYS A 86 2.22 2.70 -2.28
C CYS A 86 1.73 2.09 -0.98
N GLU A 87 2.48 1.11 -0.49
CA GLU A 87 2.29 0.52 0.82
C GLU A 87 3.53 0.74 1.66
N THR A 88 3.27 1.24 2.86
CA THR A 88 4.29 1.46 3.86
C THR A 88 4.71 0.13 4.49
N GLY A 89 6.00 -0.07 4.71
CA GLY A 89 6.49 -1.27 5.38
C GLY A 89 6.09 -1.32 6.86
N GLY A 90 6.32 -2.46 7.49
CA GLY A 90 6.08 -2.64 8.93
C GLY A 90 4.83 -3.45 9.25
N ARG A 91 4.77 -3.94 10.49
CA ARG A 91 3.59 -4.63 11.03
C ARG A 91 2.54 -3.59 11.40
N THR A 92 1.26 -3.96 11.31
CA THR A 92 0.16 -3.13 11.80
C THR A 92 0.25 -2.96 13.32
N CYS A 93 -0.08 -1.78 13.82
CA CYS A 93 -0.06 -1.41 15.24
C CYS A 93 -1.19 -0.41 15.53
N GLY A 94 -1.49 -0.21 16.81
CA GLY A 94 -2.61 0.64 17.22
C GLY A 94 -4.00 0.09 16.86
N SER A 95 -5.00 0.98 16.90
CA SER A 95 -6.41 0.69 16.58
C SER A 95 -6.79 1.06 15.14
N GLU A 96 -6.05 2.01 14.58
CA GLU A 96 -6.25 2.62 13.26
C GLU A 96 -5.25 2.01 12.25
N GLU A 97 -5.23 2.45 10.99
CA GLU A 97 -4.35 1.97 9.89
C GLU A 97 -2.82 2.19 10.11
N GLY A 98 -2.38 2.26 11.36
CA GLY A 98 -0.99 2.48 11.77
C GLY A 98 -0.08 1.29 11.45
N ARG A 99 1.19 1.63 11.18
CA ARG A 99 2.26 0.66 10.95
C ARG A 99 3.52 1.02 11.74
N CYS A 100 4.24 0.00 12.18
CA CYS A 100 5.49 0.18 12.91
C CYS A 100 6.56 0.78 11.99
N GLY A 101 6.93 2.04 12.23
CA GLY A 101 7.96 2.75 11.47
C GLY A 101 9.36 2.60 12.03
N SER A 102 9.48 2.40 13.35
CA SER A 102 10.74 2.13 14.03
C SER A 102 10.48 1.36 15.34
N LYS A 103 11.55 1.03 16.06
CA LYS A 103 11.46 0.25 17.31
C LYS A 103 10.64 1.02 18.35
N GLY A 104 9.47 0.46 18.68
CA GLY A 104 8.55 1.04 19.65
C GLY A 104 7.76 2.26 19.14
N ILE A 105 7.72 2.52 17.83
CA ILE A 105 7.00 3.66 17.24
C ILE A 105 6.00 3.16 16.20
N CYS A 106 4.71 3.45 16.44
CA CYS A 106 3.61 3.25 15.51
C CYS A 106 3.29 4.56 14.80
N CYS A 107 3.14 4.54 13.48
CA CYS A 107 2.81 5.73 12.69
C CYS A 107 1.69 5.47 11.70
N ASP A 108 0.85 6.47 11.51
CA ASP A 108 -0.14 6.57 10.44
C ASP A 108 0.19 7.78 9.54
N SER A 109 -0.76 8.20 8.70
CA SER A 109 -0.58 9.36 7.81
C SER A 109 -0.49 10.70 8.53
N ASP A 110 -1.00 10.77 9.77
CA ASP A 110 -1.26 11.99 10.51
C ASP A 110 -0.22 12.20 11.61
N GLY A 111 0.33 11.11 12.17
CA GLY A 111 1.35 11.19 13.21
C GLY A 111 1.97 9.87 13.63
N CYS A 112 2.76 9.95 14.69
CA CYS A 112 3.43 8.81 15.30
C CYS A 112 3.24 8.82 16.81
N VAL A 113 3.04 7.64 17.39
CA VAL A 113 2.92 7.42 18.83
C VAL A 113 3.86 6.29 19.26
N LEU A 114 4.24 6.30 20.54
CA LEU A 114 4.99 5.19 21.12
C LEU A 114 4.04 4.00 21.30
N ASP A 115 4.43 2.85 20.77
CA ASP A 115 3.64 1.62 20.83
C ASP A 115 4.56 0.43 21.16
N PRO A 116 4.37 -0.24 22.31
CA PRO A 116 5.19 -1.39 22.69
C PRO A 116 5.05 -2.58 21.73
N ASP A 117 3.98 -2.69 20.96
CA ASP A 117 3.80 -3.76 19.98
C ASP A 117 4.86 -3.68 18.86
N CYS A 118 5.43 -2.48 18.64
CA CYS A 118 6.51 -2.22 17.70
C CYS A 118 7.92 -2.50 18.25
N LEU A 119 8.08 -2.98 19.50
CA LEU A 119 9.39 -3.30 20.07
C LEU A 119 9.95 -4.66 19.62
N ASP A 120 9.07 -5.61 19.25
CA ASP A 120 9.47 -6.99 18.96
C ASP A 120 9.50 -7.30 17.45
N GLU A 121 10.70 -7.34 16.87
CA GLU A 121 10.95 -7.77 15.49
C GLU A 121 10.71 -9.29 15.26
N SER A 122 10.43 -10.08 16.32
CA SER A 122 10.48 -11.54 16.27
C SER A 122 9.19 -12.21 15.77
N LYS A 123 8.20 -11.43 15.31
CA LYS A 123 6.99 -11.96 14.67
C LYS A 123 6.86 -11.61 13.19
N ARG A 124 7.96 -11.39 12.47
CA ARG A 124 7.98 -11.68 11.02
C ARG A 124 7.73 -13.18 10.87
N ARG A 125 6.47 -13.61 10.81
CA ARG A 125 6.15 -14.87 10.15
C ARG A 125 6.50 -14.63 8.68
N PRO A 126 7.54 -15.26 8.10
CA PRO A 126 7.63 -15.29 6.66
C PRO A 126 6.34 -15.94 6.16
N VAL A 127 5.56 -15.22 5.36
CA VAL A 127 4.54 -15.78 4.47
C VAL A 127 5.29 -16.56 3.39
N SER A 128 5.93 -17.65 3.79
CA SER A 128 6.62 -18.59 2.89
C SER A 128 6.82 -19.98 3.51
N GLU A 129 6.64 -20.17 4.83
CA GLU A 129 6.84 -21.50 5.45
C GLU A 129 5.72 -21.92 6.42
N GLN A 130 4.45 -21.71 6.04
CA GLN A 130 3.33 -22.41 6.70
C GLN A 130 2.60 -23.42 5.80
N ASN A 131 3.05 -23.62 4.56
CA ASN A 131 2.58 -24.72 3.71
C ASN A 131 3.65 -25.79 3.40
N ALA A 132 4.78 -25.79 4.10
CA ALA A 132 5.85 -26.79 3.92
C ALA A 132 5.96 -27.81 5.08
N THR A 133 5.02 -27.83 6.03
CA THR A 133 5.04 -28.80 7.15
C THR A 133 3.93 -29.86 7.10
N LEU A 134 3.21 -29.98 5.98
CA LEU A 134 2.25 -31.08 5.78
C LEU A 134 2.36 -31.76 4.41
N MET A 135 3.59 -32.03 3.96
CA MET A 135 3.84 -33.13 3.02
C MET A 135 4.41 -34.31 3.79
N GLY A 136 3.58 -34.88 4.67
CA GLY A 136 3.84 -36.23 5.17
C GLY A 136 3.82 -37.17 3.97
N SER A 137 4.96 -37.78 3.67
CA SER A 137 5.09 -38.80 2.62
C SER A 137 4.01 -39.88 2.81
N PRO A 138 3.44 -40.47 1.75
CA PRO A 138 2.48 -41.57 1.86
C PRO A 138 3.01 -42.76 2.69
N ALA A 139 4.34 -42.88 2.84
CA ALA A 139 4.98 -43.85 3.72
C ALA A 139 4.71 -43.59 5.22
N ASP A 140 4.61 -42.33 5.65
CA ASP A 140 4.38 -41.95 7.05
C ASP A 140 2.94 -42.24 7.49
N LEU A 141 1.99 -42.06 6.56
CA LEU A 141 0.59 -42.41 6.77
C LEU A 141 0.41 -43.94 6.83
N LEU A 142 1.13 -44.69 5.99
CA LEU A 142 1.15 -46.16 6.05
C LEU A 142 1.74 -46.70 7.36
N LEU A 143 2.81 -46.10 7.88
CA LEU A 143 3.41 -46.48 9.17
C LEU A 143 2.44 -46.25 10.34
N ARG A 144 1.68 -45.15 10.32
CA ARG A 144 0.65 -44.87 11.35
C ARG A 144 -0.52 -45.87 11.30
N MET A 145 -0.91 -46.32 10.11
CA MET A 145 -1.95 -47.34 9.96
C MET A 145 -1.47 -48.74 10.40
N LEU A 146 -0.19 -49.06 10.23
CA LEU A 146 0.40 -50.32 10.69
C LEU A 146 0.62 -50.36 12.22
N HIS A 147 0.85 -49.20 12.85
CA HIS A 147 1.02 -49.12 14.30
C HIS A 147 -0.31 -49.01 15.08
N GLY A 148 -1.44 -48.75 14.39
CA GLY A 148 -2.77 -48.64 14.99
C GLY A 148 -3.49 -49.97 15.27
N THR A 149 -2.90 -51.12 14.93
CA THR A 149 -3.56 -52.44 15.04
C THR A 149 -2.86 -53.43 15.97
N SER A 150 -2.11 -52.95 16.98
CA SER A 150 -1.56 -53.83 18.02
C SER A 150 -1.57 -53.20 19.42
N ARG A 151 -2.71 -53.34 20.11
CA ARG A 151 -2.91 -53.42 21.58
C ARG A 151 -4.41 -53.67 21.82
N ARG A 152 -4.87 -54.90 21.57
CA ARG A 152 -5.02 -56.01 22.54
C ARG A 152 -6.03 -55.68 23.65
N ARG A 153 -7.26 -56.16 23.44
CA ARG A 153 -8.26 -56.40 24.49
C ARG A 153 -7.66 -57.32 25.55
N ILE A 154 -7.71 -56.90 26.80
CA ILE A 154 -8.03 -57.74 27.96
C ILE A 154 -9.13 -56.97 28.70
#